data_AF-A0A3N5SDL4-F1
#
_entry.id   AF-A0A3N5SDL4-F1
#
_cell.length_a   1.000
_cell.length_b   1.000
_cell.length_c   1.000
_cell.angle_alpha   90.00
_cell.angle_beta   90.00
_cell.angle_gamma   90.00
#
_symmetry.space_group_name_H-M   'P 1'
#
loop_
_entity.id
_entity.type
_entity.pdbx_description
1 polymer ?
#
loop_
_entity_poly.entity_id
_entity_poly.type
_entity_poly.pdbx_seq_one_letter_code
_entity_poly.pdbx_strand_id
1 'polypeptide(L)'
;RVHPRFRTPYISTWTAGFFVAIPAGIFDIGTLADLSNIGTLFAFTLVSVGVLVFRRTRPEYRRVFRTPWVPFVPIASIVCCFILMASLPIETWLRFFVWLSIGLVIYFVYSRRHSKFESGAAEQDA
;
A
#
# COMPACT_ATOMS: atom_id res chain seq x y z
N ARG A 1 5.96 -12.50 19.52
CA ARG A 1 7.24 -12.97 20.11
C ARG A 1 8.09 -13.58 19.00
N VAL A 2 9.38 -13.27 18.98
CA VAL A 2 10.31 -13.71 17.93
C VAL A 2 10.98 -15.00 18.39
N HIS A 3 11.20 -15.96 17.48
CA HIS A 3 11.83 -17.24 17.80
C HIS A 3 13.26 -17.02 18.32
N PRO A 4 13.63 -17.50 19.53
CA PRO A 4 14.89 -17.13 20.18
C PRO A 4 16.16 -17.57 19.42
N ARG A 5 16.08 -18.61 18.57
CA ARG A 5 17.24 -19.12 17.81
C ARG A 5 17.32 -18.63 16.35
N PHE A 6 16.19 -18.37 15.71
CA PHE A 6 16.13 -18.03 14.27
C PHE A 6 15.69 -16.58 14.03
N ARG A 7 15.35 -15.84 15.10
CA ARG A 7 14.85 -14.47 15.07
C ARG A 7 13.68 -14.27 14.08
N THR A 8 12.92 -15.32 13.77
CA THR A 8 11.75 -15.25 12.91
C THR A 8 10.47 -14.99 13.72
N PRO A 9 9.53 -14.17 13.21
CA PRO A 9 8.26 -13.90 13.87
C PRO A 9 7.27 -15.07 13.68
N TYR A 10 7.61 -16.25 14.22
CA TYR A 10 6.89 -17.50 13.97
C TYR A 10 5.39 -17.45 14.34
N ILE A 11 5.04 -16.74 15.42
CA ILE A 11 3.64 -16.55 15.83
C ILE A 11 2.89 -15.73 14.78
N SER A 12 3.46 -14.60 14.34
CA SER A 12 2.83 -13.74 13.33
C SER A 12 2.65 -14.47 12.00
N THR A 13 3.65 -15.26 11.59
CA THR A 13 3.59 -16.05 10.34
C THR A 13 2.49 -17.11 10.41
N TRP A 14 2.39 -17.87 11.49
CA TRP A 14 1.34 -18.89 11.63
C TRP A 14 -0.06 -18.28 11.72
N THR A 15 -0.19 -17.17 12.46
CA THR A 15 -1.48 -16.49 12.61
C THR A 15 -1.93 -15.93 11.26
N ALA A 16 -1.06 -15.22 10.54
CA ALA A 16 -1.35 -14.71 9.20
C ALA A 16 -1.66 -15.85 8.20
N GLY A 17 -0.87 -16.94 8.23
CA GLY A 17 -1.10 -18.10 7.38
C GLY A 17 -2.46 -18.74 7.60
N PHE A 18 -2.88 -18.90 8.86
CA PHE A 18 -4.21 -19.43 9.20
C PHE A 18 -5.34 -18.51 8.70
N PHE A 19 -5.21 -17.19 8.91
CA PHE A 19 -6.18 -16.21 8.43
C PHE A 19 -6.27 -16.13 6.90
N VAL A 20 -5.18 -16.39 6.18
CA VAL A 20 -5.16 -16.41 4.71
C VAL A 20 -5.68 -17.74 4.16
N ALA A 21 -5.43 -18.87 4.84
CA ALA A 21 -5.82 -20.19 4.38
C ALA A 21 -7.34 -20.35 4.24
N ILE A 22 -8.12 -19.75 5.16
CA ILE A 22 -9.58 -19.81 5.15
C ILE A 22 -10.16 -19.20 3.86
N PRO A 23 -9.92 -17.91 3.52
CA PRO A 23 -10.42 -17.33 2.28
C PRO A 23 -9.78 -17.98 1.04
N ALA A 24 -8.53 -18.42 1.10
CA ALA A 24 -7.89 -19.11 -0.02
C ALA A 24 -8.59 -20.44 -0.39
N GLY A 25 -9.21 -21.13 0.56
CA GLY A 25 -9.96 -22.37 0.31
C GLY A 25 -11.42 -22.16 -0.13
N ILE A 26 -11.98 -20.96 0.07
CA ILE A 26 -13.40 -20.66 -0.18
C ILE A 26 -13.58 -19.81 -1.45
N PHE A 27 -12.64 -18.91 -1.75
CA PHE A 27 -12.74 -18.01 -2.90
C PHE A 27 -12.05 -18.59 -4.13
N ASP A 28 -12.66 -18.35 -5.30
CA ASP A 28 -12.07 -18.70 -6.58
C ASP A 28 -10.79 -17.89 -6.87
N ILE A 29 -9.84 -18.53 -7.54
CA ILE A 29 -8.54 -17.93 -7.86
C ILE A 29 -8.67 -16.66 -8.71
N GLY A 30 -9.67 -16.58 -9.59
CA GLY A 30 -9.93 -15.38 -10.40
C GLY A 30 -10.34 -14.20 -9.54
N THR A 31 -11.22 -14.43 -8.55
CA THR A 31 -11.65 -13.39 -7.61
C THR A 31 -10.49 -12.87 -6.76
N LEU A 32 -9.63 -13.77 -6.29
CA LEU A 32 -8.44 -13.40 -5.51
C LEU A 32 -7.41 -12.65 -6.38
N ALA A 33 -7.25 -13.04 -7.64
CA ALA A 33 -6.39 -12.37 -8.59
C ALA A 33 -6.87 -10.94 -8.86
N ASP A 34 -8.17 -10.74 -9.12
CA ASP A 34 -8.74 -9.41 -9.34
C ASP A 34 -8.58 -8.49 -8.13
N LEU A 35 -8.79 -9.03 -6.91
CA LEU A 35 -8.62 -8.27 -5.67
C LEU A 35 -7.15 -7.89 -5.40
N SER A 36 -6.20 -8.75 -5.76
CA SER A 36 -4.77 -8.45 -5.68
C SER A 36 -4.34 -7.42 -6.73
N ASN A 37 -4.84 -7.54 -7.96
CA ASN A 37 -4.55 -6.63 -9.06
C ASN A 37 -5.03 -5.21 -8.76
N ILE A 38 -6.26 -5.02 -8.27
CA ILE A 38 -6.76 -3.67 -7.94
C ILE A 38 -5.90 -3.00 -6.85
N GLY A 39 -5.46 -3.76 -5.85
CA GLY A 39 -4.66 -3.24 -4.73
C GLY A 39 -3.26 -2.81 -5.17
N THR A 40 -2.62 -3.62 -6.01
CA THR A 40 -1.28 -3.30 -6.56
C THR A 40 -1.32 -2.11 -7.53
N LEU A 41 -2.32 -2.06 -8.41
CA LEU A 41 -2.54 -0.91 -9.32
C LEU A 41 -2.81 0.39 -8.54
N PHE A 42 -3.60 0.30 -7.46
CA PHE A 42 -3.83 1.45 -6.58
C PHE A 42 -2.53 1.92 -5.90
N ALA A 43 -1.75 0.98 -5.36
CA ALA A 43 -0.46 1.29 -4.75
C ALA A 43 0.52 1.95 -5.75
N PHE A 44 0.60 1.44 -6.99
CA PHE A 44 1.42 2.05 -8.04
C PHE A 44 0.95 3.44 -8.44
N THR A 45 -0.36 3.66 -8.48
CA THR A 45 -0.94 4.99 -8.71
C THR A 45 -0.53 5.95 -7.58
N LEU A 46 -0.68 5.56 -6.32
CA LEU A 46 -0.29 6.36 -5.16
C LEU A 46 1.22 6.67 -5.14
N VAL A 47 2.07 5.69 -5.46
CA VAL A 47 3.52 5.90 -5.55
C VAL A 47 3.86 6.88 -6.67
N SER A 48 3.23 6.75 -7.84
CA SER A 48 3.45 7.65 -8.99
C SER A 48 3.02 9.09 -8.65
N VAL A 49 1.89 9.27 -7.97
CA VAL A 49 1.46 10.57 -7.42
C VAL A 49 2.44 11.07 -6.36
N GLY A 50 2.88 10.19 -5.46
CA GLY A 50 3.87 10.50 -4.43
C GLY A 50 5.18 11.03 -5.01
N VAL A 51 5.63 10.50 -6.16
CA VAL A 51 6.81 11.01 -6.87
C VAL A 51 6.60 12.45 -7.37
N LEU A 52 5.40 12.80 -7.87
CA LEU A 52 5.08 14.19 -8.23
C LEU A 52 5.05 15.10 -7.01
N VAL A 53 4.39 14.66 -5.94
CA VAL A 53 4.22 15.44 -4.70
C VAL A 53 5.59 15.67 -4.04
N PHE A 54 6.41 14.63 -3.87
CA PHE A 54 7.73 14.75 -3.26
C PHE A 54 8.68 15.64 -4.08
N ARG A 55 8.49 15.70 -5.41
CA ARG A 55 9.22 16.64 -6.26
C ARG A 55 8.86 18.10 -6.03
N ARG A 56 7.61 18.39 -5.68
CA ARG A 56 7.15 19.76 -5.34
C ARG A 56 7.50 20.14 -3.90
N THR A 57 7.29 19.23 -2.95
CA THR A 57 7.41 19.53 -1.51
C THR A 57 8.84 19.49 -1.00
N ARG A 58 9.71 18.62 -1.53
CA ARG A 58 11.10 18.45 -1.05
C ARG A 58 12.10 18.41 -2.22
N PRO A 59 12.40 19.56 -2.84
CA PRO A 59 13.33 19.64 -3.97
C PRO A 59 14.81 19.43 -3.57
N GLU A 60 15.19 19.77 -2.33
CA GLU A 60 16.58 19.79 -1.84
C GLU A 60 17.21 18.40 -1.58
N TYR A 61 16.42 17.32 -1.56
CA TYR A 61 16.95 15.98 -1.25
C TYR A 61 17.83 15.43 -2.40
N ARG A 62 19.04 14.97 -2.05
CA ARG A 62 20.01 14.38 -2.99
C ARG A 62 19.51 13.03 -3.53
N ARG A 63 18.90 13.05 -4.72
CA ARG A 63 18.39 11.85 -5.41
C ARG A 63 19.50 11.17 -6.21
N VAL A 64 19.98 10.01 -5.74
CA VAL A 64 20.97 9.17 -6.44
C VAL A 64 20.44 8.58 -7.74
N PHE A 65 19.13 8.26 -7.80
CA PHE A 65 18.43 7.87 -9.03
C PHE A 65 17.33 8.88 -9.31
N ARG A 66 17.35 9.46 -10.52
CA ARG A 66 16.28 10.36 -11.01
C ARG A 66 15.52 9.63 -12.09
N THR A 67 14.21 9.57 -11.95
CA THR A 67 13.33 9.13 -13.03
C THR A 67 13.59 10.00 -14.27
N PRO A 68 13.99 9.41 -15.41
CA PRO A 68 14.15 10.15 -16.65
C PRO A 68 12.76 10.67 -17.09
N TRP A 69 12.71 11.85 -17.71
CA TRP A 69 11.47 12.40 -18.29
C TRP A 69 10.30 12.67 -17.32
N VAL A 70 10.57 13.14 -16.11
CA VAL A 70 9.49 13.67 -15.25
C VAL A 70 9.05 15.06 -15.73
N PRO A 71 7.74 15.35 -15.82
CA PRO A 71 6.60 14.63 -15.24
C PRO A 71 5.91 13.58 -16.12
N PHE A 72 6.34 13.38 -17.36
CA PHE A 72 5.67 12.49 -18.31
C PHE A 72 5.63 11.04 -17.86
N VAL A 73 6.74 10.48 -17.37
CA VAL A 73 6.79 9.06 -16.96
C VAL A 73 5.81 8.73 -15.82
N PRO A 74 5.78 9.49 -14.71
CA PRO A 74 4.77 9.26 -13.68
C PRO A 74 3.32 9.46 -14.15
N ILE A 75 3.07 10.44 -15.03
CA ILE A 75 1.72 10.66 -15.58
C ILE A 75 1.29 9.49 -16.45
N ALA A 76 2.18 9.00 -17.33
CA ALA A 76 1.93 7.82 -18.15
C ALA A 76 1.65 6.58 -17.29
N SER A 77 2.41 6.39 -16.20
CA SER A 77 2.17 5.33 -15.21
C SER A 77 0.76 5.42 -14.60
N ILE A 78 0.35 6.62 -14.17
CA ILE A 78 -0.99 6.86 -13.61
C ILE A 78 -2.05 6.52 -14.66
N VAL A 79 -1.92 7.01 -15.90
CA VAL A 79 -2.88 6.76 -16.98
C VAL A 79 -2.99 5.25 -17.28
N CYS A 80 -1.86 4.55 -17.44
CA CYS A 80 -1.85 3.11 -17.66
C CYS A 80 -2.51 2.34 -16.50
N CYS A 81 -2.18 2.69 -15.24
CA CYS A 81 -2.78 2.04 -14.08
C CYS A 81 -4.30 2.28 -14.02
N PHE A 82 -4.77 3.49 -14.31
CA PHE A 82 -6.20 3.81 -14.36
C PHE A 82 -6.94 3.05 -15.46
N ILE A 83 -6.35 2.92 -16.66
CA ILE A 83 -6.94 2.14 -17.76
C ILE A 83 -7.09 0.67 -17.35
N LEU A 84 -6.06 0.09 -16.74
CA LEU A 84 -6.11 -1.29 -16.25
C LEU A 84 -7.15 -1.43 -15.14
N MET A 85 -7.22 -0.47 -14.23
CA MET A 85 -8.19 -0.46 -13.13
C MET A 85 -9.64 -0.33 -13.61
N ALA A 86 -9.88 0.36 -14.73
CA ALA A 86 -11.18 0.48 -15.37
C ALA A 86 -11.61 -0.79 -16.11
N SER A 87 -10.67 -1.68 -16.45
CA SER A 87 -10.96 -2.98 -17.07
C SER A 87 -11.39 -4.05 -16.06
N LEU A 88 -11.29 -3.77 -14.74
CA LEU A 88 -11.69 -4.71 -13.69
C LEU A 88 -13.20 -4.60 -13.39
N PRO A 89 -13.84 -5.69 -12.96
CA PRO A 89 -15.25 -5.68 -12.57
C PRO A 89 -15.55 -4.68 -11.45
N ILE A 90 -16.75 -4.07 -11.50
CA ILE A 90 -17.21 -3.10 -10.49
C ILE A 90 -17.33 -3.72 -9.08
N GLU A 91 -17.54 -5.04 -9.00
CA GLU A 91 -17.55 -5.77 -7.72
C GLU A 91 -16.22 -5.66 -6.98
N THR A 92 -15.11 -5.66 -7.72
CA THR A 92 -13.75 -5.56 -7.16
C THR A 92 -13.50 -4.18 -6.56
N TRP A 93 -14.03 -3.13 -7.20
CA TRP A 93 -14.02 -1.76 -6.67
C TRP A 93 -14.77 -1.67 -5.35
N LEU A 94 -15.99 -2.22 -5.28
CA LEU A 94 -16.81 -2.13 -4.08
C LEU A 94 -16.14 -2.85 -2.90
N ARG A 95 -15.60 -4.06 -3.12
CA ARG A 95 -14.85 -4.82 -2.10
C ARG A 95 -13.61 -4.06 -1.63
N PHE A 96 -12.86 -3.45 -2.56
CA PHE A 96 -11.69 -2.63 -2.24
C PHE A 96 -12.06 -1.42 -1.37
N PHE A 97 -13.11 -0.67 -1.71
CA PHE A 97 -13.55 0.48 -0.92
C PHE A 97 -14.12 0.09 0.45
N VAL A 98 -14.84 -1.01 0.55
CA VAL A 98 -15.31 -1.55 1.83
C VAL A 98 -14.11 -1.89 2.71
N TRP A 99 -13.11 -2.60 2.18
CA TRP A 99 -11.91 -2.96 2.93
C TRP A 99 -11.09 -1.72 3.33
N LEU A 100 -10.93 -0.76 2.43
CA LEU A 100 -10.26 0.52 2.70
C LEU A 100 -10.99 1.28 3.81
N SER A 101 -12.32 1.31 3.77
CA SER A 101 -13.16 1.96 4.79
C SER A 101 -13.03 1.26 6.14
N ILE A 102 -13.03 -0.07 6.20
CA ILE A 102 -12.77 -0.84 7.43
C ILE A 102 -11.38 -0.50 7.98
N GLY A 103 -10.35 -0.53 7.14
CA GLY A 103 -8.99 -0.17 7.53
C GLY A 103 -8.90 1.27 8.06
N LEU A 104 -9.60 2.21 7.43
CA LEU A 104 -9.65 3.60 7.84
C LEU A 104 -10.40 3.79 9.16
N VAL A 105 -11.50 3.07 9.38
CA VAL A 105 -12.24 3.06 10.65
C VAL A 105 -11.38 2.51 11.77
N ILE A 106 -10.74 1.34 11.56
CA ILE A 106 -9.81 0.76 12.53
C ILE A 106 -8.67 1.74 12.81
N TYR A 107 -8.09 2.32 11.76
CA TYR A 107 -7.06 3.35 11.90
C TYR A 107 -7.56 4.52 12.73
N PHE A 108 -8.69 5.15 12.43
CA PHE A 108 -9.17 6.29 13.23
C PHE A 108 -9.55 5.91 14.66
N VAL A 109 -10.16 4.75 14.88
CA VAL A 109 -10.59 4.30 16.21
C VAL A 109 -9.40 3.94 17.09
N TYR A 110 -8.39 3.25 16.53
CA TYR A 110 -7.19 2.81 17.25
C TYR A 110 -6.10 3.89 17.26
N SER A 111 -5.76 4.47 16.11
CA SER A 111 -4.71 5.48 15.95
C SER A 111 -5.02 6.75 16.71
N ARG A 112 -6.28 7.26 16.75
CA ARG A 112 -6.60 8.43 17.60
C ARG A 112 -6.30 8.19 19.09
N ARG A 113 -6.34 6.93 19.56
CA ARG A 113 -6.07 6.59 20.96
C ARG A 113 -4.62 6.18 21.22
N HIS A 114 -3.84 5.91 20.18
CA HIS A 114 -2.42 5.53 20.24
C HIS A 114 -1.51 6.51 19.47
N SER A 115 -1.94 7.77 19.31
CA SER A 115 -1.15 8.86 18.72
C SER A 115 0.09 9.17 19.56
N LYS A 116 1.12 8.32 19.47
CA LYS A 116 2.47 8.85 19.50
C LYS A 116 2.63 9.60 18.18
N PHE A 117 2.42 10.91 18.24
CA PHE A 117 3.10 11.83 17.33
C PHE A 117 4.59 11.50 17.45
N GLU A 118 5.10 10.65 16.58
CA GLU A 118 6.54 10.55 16.40
C GLU A 118 6.95 11.82 15.66
N SER A 119 7.34 12.82 16.44
CA SER A 119 8.23 13.90 16.06
C SER A 119 9.52 13.30 15.48
N GLY A 120 9.46 12.79 14.25
CA GLY A 120 10.61 12.32 13.46
C GLY A 120 11.07 13.35 12.44
N ALA A 121 10.75 14.63 12.66
CA ALA A 121 11.21 15.75 11.84
C ALA A 121 12.42 16.49 12.45
N ALA A 122 13.02 15.98 13.53
CA ALA A 122 14.04 16.69 14.30
C ALA A 122 15.36 15.91 14.50
N GLU A 123 15.66 14.90 13.69
CA GLU A 123 16.92 14.14 13.77
C GLU A 123 17.54 13.90 12.38
N GLN A 124 17.51 14.93 11.53
CA GLN A 124 18.23 14.90 10.25
C GLN A 124 19.24 16.04 10.10
N ASP A 125 19.49 16.79 11.19
CA ASP A 125 20.48 17.86 11.31
C ASP A 125 21.25 17.72 12.65
N ALA A 126 22.13 16.73 12.76
CA ALA A 126 23.19 16.67 13.78
C ALA A 126 24.41 15.92 13.23
#